data_AF-A0A2H1W4Y2-F1
#
_entry.id   AF-A0A2H1W4Y2-F1
#
_cell.length_a   1.000
_cell.length_b   1.000
_cell.length_c   1.000
_cell.angle_alpha   90.00
_cell.angle_beta   90.00
_cell.angle_gamma   90.00
#
_symmetry.space_group_name_H-M   'P 1'
#
loop_
_entity.id
_entity.type
_entity.pdbx_description
1 polymer ?
#
loop_
_entity_poly.entity_id
_entity_poly.type
_entity_poly.pdbx_seq_one_letter_code
_entity_poly.pdbx_strand_id
1 'polypeptide(L)'
;MFMSNNRIITHKSFARGKSLKVTRLVKFIKSKLDLDNPKILSGPVLVNSPNAVLSKTLLGRYNDLPIPADKILATYIWIDGTGEHLRCKDRTLSFIPKQPKDLPIWNFDGSSTGQSDGHNSDTFLYPRAIYRDPFRRGNHILVMCDTYKYNMEPT
;
A
#
# COMPACT_ATOMS: atom_id res chain seq x y z
N MET A 1 -26.65 23.11 52.89
CA MET A 1 -25.27 23.60 53.13
C MET A 1 -24.35 22.47 52.65
N PHE A 2 -23.83 22.43 51.43
CA PHE A 2 -23.11 23.42 50.65
C PHE A 2 -23.67 23.59 49.22
N MET A 3 -23.38 24.75 48.61
CA MET A 3 -23.84 25.22 47.30
C MET A 3 -22.77 25.04 46.20
N SER A 4 -23.25 24.85 44.96
CA SER A 4 -22.65 25.27 43.66
C SER A 4 -21.34 24.58 43.22
N ASN A 5 -21.07 24.28 41.95
CA ASN A 5 -21.39 24.98 40.71
C ASN A 5 -21.47 24.01 39.51
N ASN A 6 -22.56 24.11 38.76
CA ASN A 6 -22.66 23.66 37.37
C ASN A 6 -21.82 24.60 36.49
N ARG A 7 -20.92 24.08 35.64
CA ARG A 7 -20.50 24.80 34.43
C ARG A 7 -20.16 23.85 33.30
N ILE A 8 -21.13 23.73 32.40
CA ILE A 8 -21.02 23.20 31.04
C ILE A 8 -19.92 23.99 30.32
N ILE A 9 -18.88 23.31 29.83
CA ILE A 9 -17.90 23.90 28.91
C ILE A 9 -18.33 23.54 27.50
N THR A 10 -18.82 24.55 26.80
CA THR A 10 -19.19 24.53 25.39
C THR A 10 -17.95 24.42 24.49
N HIS A 11 -18.11 23.74 23.35
CA HIS A 11 -17.13 23.65 22.27
C HIS A 11 -16.56 25.03 21.90
N LYS A 12 -15.26 25.23 22.11
CA LYS A 12 -14.51 26.26 21.38
C LYS A 12 -13.99 25.63 20.09
N SER A 13 -14.51 26.11 18.95
CA SER A 13 -13.96 25.81 17.64
C SER A 13 -12.53 26.36 17.58
N PHE A 14 -11.57 25.48 17.28
CA PHE A 14 -10.20 25.89 17.00
C PHE A 14 -10.12 26.33 15.53
N ALA A 15 -10.34 27.62 15.28
CA ALA A 15 -10.11 28.20 13.97
C ALA A 15 -8.61 28.10 13.63
N ARG A 16 -8.26 27.24 12.67
CA ARG A 16 -6.92 27.17 12.08
C ARG A 16 -6.65 28.44 11.28
N GLY A 17 -6.13 29.47 11.94
CA GLY A 17 -5.55 30.64 11.28
C GLY A 17 -4.32 30.23 10.47
N LYS A 18 -4.48 29.97 9.17
CA LYS A 18 -3.33 29.85 8.27
C LYS A 18 -2.72 31.25 8.08
N SER A 19 -1.54 31.47 8.65
CA SER A 19 -0.77 32.70 8.46
C SER A 19 -0.56 32.99 6.97
N LEU A 20 -1.01 34.16 6.49
CA LEU A 20 -0.86 34.60 5.08
C LEU A 20 0.59 34.51 4.57
N LYS A 21 1.58 34.67 5.45
CA LYS A 21 3.01 34.58 5.10
C LYS A 21 3.42 33.16 4.70
N VAL A 22 2.92 32.13 5.40
CA VAL A 22 3.19 30.71 5.07
C VAL A 22 2.53 30.36 3.74
N THR A 23 1.31 30.80 3.52
CA THR A 23 0.58 30.54 2.27
C THR A 23 1.31 31.15 1.07
N ARG A 24 1.86 32.36 1.21
CA ARG A 24 2.59 33.05 0.13
C ARG A 24 3.95 32.41 -0.16
N LEU A 25 4.67 31.95 0.87
CA LEU A 25 5.94 31.24 0.70
C LEU A 25 5.75 29.85 0.06
N VAL A 26 4.73 29.10 0.48
CA VAL A 26 4.38 27.81 -0.15
C VAL A 26 3.95 28.02 -1.60
N LYS A 27 3.20 29.08 -1.90
CA LYS A 27 2.83 29.43 -3.29
C LYS A 27 4.05 29.83 -4.12
N PHE A 28 5.00 30.56 -3.52
CA PHE A 28 6.24 30.99 -4.17
C PHE A 28 7.19 29.81 -4.46
N ILE A 29 7.32 28.86 -3.52
CA ILE A 29 8.09 27.63 -3.71
C ILE A 29 7.43 26.76 -4.79
N LYS A 30 6.12 26.58 -4.75
CA LYS A 30 5.35 25.87 -5.81
C LYS A 30 5.43 26.55 -7.18
N SER A 31 5.64 27.87 -7.26
CA SER A 31 5.79 28.58 -8.53
C SER A 31 7.21 28.55 -9.09
N LYS A 32 8.22 28.21 -8.26
CA LYS A 32 9.64 28.18 -8.61
C LYS A 32 10.15 26.77 -8.88
N LEU A 33 9.57 25.77 -8.22
CA LEU A 33 9.79 24.36 -8.48
C LEU A 33 8.56 23.84 -9.22
N ASP A 34 8.75 23.36 -10.43
CA ASP A 34 7.72 22.64 -11.18
C ASP A 34 7.52 21.27 -10.51
N LEU A 35 6.90 21.28 -9.33
CA LEU A 35 6.65 20.10 -8.49
C LEU A 35 5.64 19.14 -9.14
N ASP A 36 4.99 19.57 -10.22
CA ASP A 36 4.12 18.74 -11.04
C ASP A 36 4.91 18.05 -12.17
N ASN A 37 6.21 18.35 -12.33
CA ASN A 37 7.09 17.68 -13.28
C ASN A 37 7.70 16.40 -12.67
N PRO A 38 7.24 15.20 -13.06
CA PRO A 38 7.71 13.95 -12.49
C PRO A 38 9.20 13.69 -12.77
N LYS A 39 9.80 14.35 -13.78
CA LYS A 39 11.23 14.23 -14.07
C LYS A 39 12.11 14.94 -13.05
N ILE A 40 11.60 15.98 -12.38
CA ILE A 40 12.36 16.75 -11.38
C ILE A 40 12.36 16.03 -10.02
N LEU A 41 11.27 15.36 -9.67
CA LEU A 41 11.12 14.68 -8.37
C LEU A 41 11.77 13.29 -8.30
N SER A 42 12.08 12.67 -9.45
CA SER A 42 12.49 11.26 -9.52
C SER A 42 13.98 11.00 -9.69
N GLY A 43 14.79 12.07 -9.82
CA GLY A 43 16.22 11.94 -10.07
C GLY A 43 16.54 11.19 -11.37
N PRO A 44 17.81 10.78 -11.59
CA PRO A 44 18.22 10.07 -12.80
C PRO A 44 17.56 8.70 -12.98
N VAL A 45 16.99 8.13 -11.91
CA VAL A 45 16.51 6.74 -11.87
C VAL A 45 15.26 6.53 -12.72
N LEU A 46 14.32 7.49 -12.75
CA LEU A 46 13.05 7.31 -13.48
C LEU A 46 12.97 8.09 -14.80
N VAL A 47 14.07 8.67 -15.28
CA VAL A 47 14.11 9.50 -16.50
C VAL A 47 13.56 8.74 -17.73
N ASN A 48 13.85 7.44 -17.81
CA ASN A 48 13.44 6.58 -18.91
C ASN A 48 12.20 5.73 -18.60
N SER A 49 11.56 5.92 -17.44
CA SER A 49 10.37 5.16 -17.07
C SER A 49 9.13 5.78 -17.72
N PRO A 50 8.44 5.09 -18.65
CA PRO A 50 7.20 5.61 -19.22
C PRO A 50 6.13 5.82 -18.13
N ASN A 51 6.17 5.01 -17.07
CA ASN A 51 5.25 5.09 -15.94
C ASN A 51 5.46 6.33 -15.07
N ALA A 52 6.66 6.92 -15.07
CA ALA A 52 6.93 8.13 -14.30
C ALA A 52 6.19 9.34 -14.88
N VAL A 53 6.02 9.38 -16.20
CA VAL A 53 5.39 10.50 -16.93
C VAL A 53 3.86 10.53 -16.75
N LEU A 54 3.25 9.41 -16.34
CA LEU A 54 1.80 9.31 -16.15
C LEU A 54 1.30 10.25 -15.04
N SER A 55 0.11 10.83 -15.24
CA SER A 55 -0.51 11.79 -14.31
C SER A 55 -0.79 11.16 -12.94
N LYS A 56 -0.05 11.60 -11.92
CA LYS A 56 -0.20 11.15 -10.53
C LYS A 56 -1.44 11.74 -9.86
N THR A 57 -1.88 12.92 -10.31
CA THR A 57 -3.12 13.55 -9.83
C THR A 57 -4.35 12.77 -10.27
N LEU A 58 -4.36 12.25 -11.50
CA LEU A 58 -5.44 11.38 -11.99
C LEU A 58 -5.48 10.07 -11.21
N LEU A 59 -4.33 9.40 -11.03
CA LEU A 59 -4.23 8.18 -10.23
C LEU A 59 -4.72 8.39 -8.78
N GLY A 60 -4.36 9.52 -8.17
CA GLY A 60 -4.82 9.89 -6.83
C GLY A 60 -6.35 9.91 -6.70
N ARG A 61 -7.07 10.39 -7.71
CA ARG A 61 -8.55 10.42 -7.69
C ARG A 61 -9.16 9.03 -7.61
N TYR A 62 -8.58 8.03 -8.27
CA TYR A 62 -9.03 6.64 -8.17
C TYR A 62 -8.67 6.01 -6.84
N ASN A 63 -7.47 6.31 -6.32
CA ASN A 63 -7.02 5.80 -5.02
C ASN A 63 -7.80 6.37 -3.83
N ASP A 64 -8.46 7.52 -3.99
CA ASP A 64 -9.29 8.15 -2.96
C ASP A 64 -10.77 7.71 -3.02
N LEU A 65 -11.14 6.82 -3.94
CA LEU A 65 -12.49 6.26 -3.98
C LEU A 65 -12.80 5.48 -2.69
N PRO A 66 -14.00 5.63 -2.13
CA PRO A 66 -14.37 4.92 -0.91
C PRO A 66 -14.46 3.42 -1.18
N ILE A 67 -13.81 2.63 -0.33
CA ILE A 67 -13.85 1.17 -0.34
C ILE A 67 -14.72 0.71 0.84
N PRO A 68 -15.59 -0.30 0.67
CA PRO A 68 -16.36 -0.86 1.77
C PRO A 68 -15.47 -1.27 2.95
N ALA A 69 -15.90 -0.97 4.18
CA ALA A 69 -15.08 -1.13 5.37
C ALA A 69 -14.69 -2.60 5.66
N ASP A 70 -15.48 -3.56 5.17
CA ASP A 70 -15.27 -5.01 5.29
C ASP A 70 -14.42 -5.60 4.15
N LYS A 71 -14.04 -4.79 3.15
CA LYS A 71 -13.21 -5.24 2.02
C LYS A 71 -11.81 -4.70 2.12
N ILE A 72 -10.82 -5.57 1.97
CA ILE A 72 -9.41 -5.17 1.87
C ILE A 72 -8.74 -5.85 0.70
N LEU A 73 -7.77 -5.17 0.10
CA LEU A 73 -6.75 -5.77 -0.75
C LEU A 73 -5.59 -6.27 0.12
N ALA A 74 -5.22 -7.53 -0.07
CA ALA A 74 -4.03 -8.16 0.49
C ALA A 74 -3.05 -8.45 -0.64
N THR A 75 -1.90 -7.77 -0.63
CA THR A 75 -0.81 -8.01 -1.59
C THR A 75 0.09 -9.12 -1.07
N TYR A 76 0.04 -10.29 -1.70
CA TYR A 76 0.94 -11.40 -1.39
C TYR A 76 2.27 -11.15 -2.10
N ILE A 77 3.36 -11.24 -1.37
CA ILE A 77 4.73 -10.96 -1.79
C ILE A 77 5.59 -12.19 -1.53
N TRP A 78 6.43 -12.57 -2.49
CA TRP A 78 7.36 -13.69 -2.37
C TRP A 78 8.63 -13.44 -3.17
N ILE A 79 9.66 -14.25 -2.89
CA ILE A 79 10.93 -14.26 -3.63
C ILE A 79 10.81 -15.29 -4.76
N ASP A 80 11.25 -14.95 -5.97
CA ASP A 80 11.23 -15.90 -7.10
C ASP A 80 12.44 -16.86 -7.09
N GLY A 81 12.51 -17.75 -8.08
CA GLY A 81 13.54 -18.79 -8.17
C GLY A 81 14.96 -18.26 -8.34
N THR A 82 15.17 -16.95 -8.55
CA THR A 82 16.51 -16.34 -8.51
C THR A 82 17.04 -16.19 -7.09
N GLY A 83 16.17 -16.18 -6.08
CA GLY A 83 16.54 -15.87 -4.69
C GLY A 83 16.74 -14.38 -4.40
N GLU A 84 16.66 -13.52 -5.42
CA GLU A 84 16.97 -12.09 -5.30
C GLU A 84 15.76 -11.20 -5.63
N HIS A 85 14.95 -11.59 -6.62
CA HIS A 85 13.84 -10.77 -7.08
C HIS A 85 12.54 -11.05 -6.32
N LEU A 86 11.77 -9.99 -6.10
CA LEU A 86 10.43 -10.07 -5.52
C LEU A 86 9.35 -10.13 -6.59
N ARG A 87 8.31 -10.89 -6.30
CA ARG A 87 7.05 -10.94 -7.05
C ARG A 87 5.90 -10.60 -6.12
N CYS A 88 4.80 -10.10 -6.68
CA CYS A 88 3.60 -9.86 -5.88
C CYS A 88 2.31 -9.94 -6.71
N LYS A 89 1.20 -10.17 -6.02
CA LYS A 89 -0.16 -10.06 -6.58
C LYS A 89 -1.20 -9.83 -5.50
N ASP A 90 -2.35 -9.28 -5.89
CA ASP A 90 -3.40 -8.85 -4.96
C ASP A 90 -4.59 -9.79 -4.92
N ARG A 91 -5.12 -10.04 -3.71
CA ARG A 91 -6.41 -10.69 -3.47
C ARG A 91 -7.32 -9.77 -2.67
N THR A 92 -8.59 -9.74 -3.03
CA THR A 92 -9.63 -9.10 -2.20
C THR A 92 -10.07 -10.06 -1.09
N LEU A 93 -10.11 -9.57 0.15
CA LEU A 93 -10.64 -10.28 1.31
C LEU A 93 -11.87 -9.55 1.85
N SER A 94 -12.79 -10.30 2.44
CA SER A 94 -14.02 -9.80 3.07
C SER A 94 -13.91 -9.65 4.60
N PHE A 95 -12.68 -9.59 5.11
CA PHE A 95 -12.38 -9.44 6.53
C PHE A 95 -10.97 -8.85 6.70
N ILE A 96 -10.70 -8.31 7.88
CA ILE A 96 -9.36 -7.83 8.27
C ILE A 96 -8.67 -8.93 9.08
N PRO A 97 -7.61 -9.57 8.55
CA PRO A 97 -6.90 -10.63 9.27
C PRO A 97 -6.13 -10.04 10.45
N LYS A 98 -6.06 -10.80 11.55
CA LYS A 98 -5.21 -10.47 12.72
C LYS A 98 -3.91 -11.26 12.66
N GLN A 99 -4.05 -12.49 12.18
CA GLN A 99 -3.13 -13.57 11.91
C GLN A 99 -2.52 -13.74 10.53
N PRO A 100 -1.23 -14.04 10.32
CA PRO A 100 -0.82 -14.70 9.08
C PRO A 100 -1.61 -15.99 8.80
N LYS A 101 -1.90 -16.80 9.83
CA LYS A 101 -2.70 -18.03 9.69
C LYS A 101 -4.18 -17.80 9.32
N ASP A 102 -4.69 -16.59 9.50
CA ASP A 102 -6.08 -16.26 9.13
C ASP A 102 -6.20 -16.04 7.61
N LEU A 103 -5.06 -15.86 6.93
CA LEU A 103 -5.00 -15.64 5.50
C LEU A 103 -5.08 -16.97 4.75
N PRO A 104 -5.87 -17.04 3.67
CA PRO A 104 -5.92 -18.21 2.83
C PRO A 104 -4.56 -18.45 2.14
N ILE A 105 -4.11 -19.70 2.11
CA ILE A 105 -3.05 -20.14 1.20
C ILE A 105 -3.49 -19.80 -0.23
N TRP A 106 -2.52 -19.45 -1.06
CA TRP A 106 -2.75 -19.19 -2.48
C TRP A 106 -1.74 -19.96 -3.32
N ASN A 107 -1.82 -19.82 -4.63
CA ASN A 107 -0.95 -20.46 -5.59
C ASN A 107 -0.65 -19.49 -6.72
N PHE A 108 0.44 -19.70 -7.45
CA PHE A 108 0.80 -19.03 -8.69
C PHE A 108 1.48 -20.02 -9.63
N ASP A 109 1.69 -19.59 -10.88
CA ASP A 109 2.41 -20.37 -11.87
C ASP A 109 3.93 -20.21 -11.67
N GLY A 110 4.56 -21.25 -11.12
CA GLY A 110 5.98 -21.32 -10.80
C GLY A 110 6.89 -21.29 -12.04
N SER A 111 6.37 -21.67 -13.21
CA SER A 111 7.18 -21.76 -14.45
C SER A 111 7.66 -20.39 -14.90
N SER A 112 6.84 -19.35 -14.68
CA SER A 112 7.13 -17.94 -14.97
C SER A 112 8.06 -17.28 -13.95
N THR A 113 8.53 -18.04 -12.96
CA THR A 113 9.35 -17.55 -11.84
C THR A 113 10.59 -18.40 -11.57
N GLY A 114 10.82 -19.45 -12.36
CA GLY A 114 11.94 -20.37 -12.16
C GLY A 114 11.81 -21.27 -10.93
N GLN A 115 10.58 -21.56 -10.49
CA GLN A 115 10.30 -22.34 -9.26
C GLN A 115 9.65 -23.70 -9.52
N SER A 116 9.37 -24.05 -10.78
CA SER A 116 8.75 -25.33 -11.14
C SER A 116 9.20 -25.86 -12.49
N ASP A 117 9.31 -27.17 -12.60
CA ASP A 117 9.53 -27.88 -13.87
C ASP A 117 8.20 -28.15 -14.57
N GLY A 118 8.19 -28.08 -15.91
CA GLY A 118 6.98 -27.91 -16.74
C GLY A 118 5.90 -29.01 -16.70
N HIS A 119 6.05 -30.06 -15.89
CA HIS A 119 5.01 -31.08 -15.71
C HIS A 119 3.92 -30.69 -14.70
N ASN A 120 4.27 -29.91 -13.68
CA ASN A 120 3.31 -29.31 -12.75
C ASN A 120 3.87 -27.99 -12.21
N SER A 121 3.28 -26.87 -12.64
CA SER A 121 3.78 -25.55 -12.30
C SER A 121 3.08 -24.90 -11.11
N ASP A 122 2.13 -25.57 -10.46
CA ASP A 122 1.50 -25.03 -9.27
C ASP A 122 2.51 -24.86 -8.13
N THR A 123 2.70 -23.60 -7.72
CA THR A 123 3.52 -23.23 -6.56
C THR A 123 2.66 -22.47 -5.56
N PHE A 124 2.73 -22.87 -4.29
CA PHE A 124 1.88 -22.37 -3.22
C PHE A 124 2.53 -21.26 -2.41
N LEU A 125 1.72 -20.29 -1.99
CA LEU A 125 2.09 -19.15 -1.15
C LEU A 125 1.56 -19.36 0.26
N TYR A 126 2.47 -19.45 1.23
CA TYR A 126 2.17 -19.62 2.64
C TYR A 126 2.38 -18.31 3.40
N PRO A 127 1.32 -17.64 3.89
CA PRO A 127 1.45 -16.40 4.65
C PRO A 127 2.30 -16.56 5.92
N ARG A 128 3.32 -15.72 6.08
CA ARG A 128 4.22 -15.70 7.26
C ARG A 128 4.17 -14.42 8.07
N ALA A 129 4.08 -13.27 7.42
CA ALA A 129 4.04 -11.98 8.09
C ALA A 129 3.06 -11.03 7.41
N ILE A 130 2.44 -10.16 8.21
CA ILE A 130 1.49 -9.14 7.75
C ILE A 130 2.05 -7.76 8.10
N TYR A 131 1.99 -6.84 7.14
CA TYR A 131 2.33 -5.43 7.32
C TYR A 131 1.20 -4.56 6.77
N ARG A 132 1.07 -3.33 7.28
CA ARG A 132 0.15 -2.35 6.69
C ARG A 132 0.69 -1.90 5.33
N ASP A 133 -0.19 -1.77 4.34
CA ASP A 133 0.17 -1.30 3.01
C ASP A 133 0.30 0.24 2.97
N PRO A 134 1.52 0.79 2.84
CA PRO A 134 1.72 2.23 2.81
C PRO A 134 1.31 2.86 1.47
N PHE A 135 1.19 2.06 0.41
CA PHE A 135 0.87 2.54 -0.94
C PHE A 135 -0.63 2.75 -1.11
N ARG A 136 -1.43 1.75 -0.70
CA ARG A 136 -2.90 1.84 -0.79
C ARG A 136 -3.54 2.48 0.43
N ARG A 137 -2.87 2.46 1.59
CA ARG A 137 -3.34 3.04 2.87
C ARG A 137 -4.59 2.31 3.40
N GLY A 138 -5.22 2.83 4.45
CA GLY A 138 -6.43 2.24 5.05
C GLY A 138 -6.16 0.88 5.70
N ASN A 139 -7.08 -0.07 5.49
CA ASN A 139 -7.01 -1.43 6.06
C ASN A 139 -6.29 -2.43 5.14
N HIS A 140 -5.69 -1.97 4.04
CA HIS A 140 -4.94 -2.82 3.10
C HIS A 140 -3.63 -3.32 3.72
N ILE A 141 -3.20 -4.50 3.27
CA ILE A 141 -2.06 -5.19 3.86
C ILE A 141 -1.10 -5.73 2.81
N LEU A 142 0.16 -5.81 3.20
CA LEU A 142 1.20 -6.59 2.53
C LEU A 142 1.38 -7.90 3.31
N VAL A 143 1.55 -9.01 2.58
CA VAL A 143 1.68 -10.35 3.14
C VAL A 143 2.97 -10.96 2.60
N MET A 144 3.96 -11.17 3.47
CA MET A 144 5.16 -11.91 3.09
C MET A 144 4.87 -13.41 3.14
N CYS A 145 5.24 -14.13 2.09
CA CYS A 145 4.96 -15.55 1.93
C CYS A 145 6.23 -16.38 1.71
N ASP A 146 6.22 -17.58 2.27
CA ASP A 146 7.08 -18.68 1.80
C ASP A 146 6.45 -19.35 0.57
N THR A 147 7.27 -20.04 -0.22
CA THR A 147 6.86 -20.76 -1.42
C THR A 147 7.08 -22.26 -1.30
N TYR A 148 6.10 -23.04 -1.77
CA TYR A 148 6.13 -24.50 -1.74
C TYR A 148 5.71 -25.09 -3.08
N LYS A 149 6.35 -26.18 -3.49
CA LYS A 149 6.02 -26.94 -4.71
C LYS A 149 4.69 -27.67 -4.55
N TYR A 150 4.21 -28.28 -5.63
CA TYR A 150 2.97 -29.06 -5.64
C TYR A 150 2.92 -30.21 -4.62
N ASN A 151 4.10 -30.75 -4.27
CA ASN A 151 4.26 -31.83 -3.29
C ASN A 151 4.48 -31.30 -1.85
N MET A 152 4.31 -30.00 -1.62
CA MET A 152 4.44 -29.34 -0.30
C MET A 152 5.86 -29.32 0.25
N GLU A 153 6.86 -29.58 -0.59
CA GLU A 153 8.26 -29.29 -0.28
C GLU A 153 8.58 -27.81 -0.56
N PRO A 154 9.48 -27.17 0.21
CA PRO A 154 9.96 -25.83 -0.11
C PRO A 154 10.51 -25.73 -1.54
N THR A 155 10.29 -24.59 -2.20
CA THR A 155 10.80 -24.36 -3.57
C THR A 155 12.30 -24.22 -3.63
#